data_AF-A0A495IJZ6-F1
#
_entry.id   AF-A0A495IJZ6-F1
#
_cell.length_a   1.000
_cell.length_b   1.000
_cell.length_c   1.000
_cell.angle_alpha   90.00
_cell.angle_beta   90.00
_cell.angle_gamma   90.00
#
_symmetry.space_group_name_H-M   'P 1'
#
loop_
_entity.id
_entity.type
_entity.pdbx_description
1 polymer ?
#
loop_
_entity_poly.entity_id
_entity_poly.type
_entity_poly.pdbx_seq_one_letter_code
_entity_poly.pdbx_strand_id
1 'polypeptide(L)'
;MANDFDARLRDVRASAARHRSADVVLIVLTLLLSATVLVPWLLGRFLLRDTLFRPEASSVFDIAIRKNGTYFLSDWTAGLAVLFVFLGLALVLRPWSLRIGRVVFGFLFLAVGAGVFGPVSSHLWSLDEHVSADRLRTTAYPWSDTKYECDEQEAMFSGDLWQAHTARTEGLDGGCDRIVVYKGWEPVGWAQLPHGKTESSLVIQNNGLVQVKDDNGHVITSFAIWKPPIQGASG
;
A
#
# COMPACT_ATOMS: atom_id res chain seq x y z
N MET A 1 -43.43 -36.19 35.59
CA MET A 1 -43.09 -35.83 34.19
C MET A 1 -43.25 -34.34 33.91
N ALA A 2 -44.38 -33.69 34.29
CA ALA A 2 -44.56 -32.24 34.11
C ALA A 2 -43.46 -31.37 34.78
N ASN A 3 -43.05 -31.70 36.01
CA ASN A 3 -42.04 -30.93 36.75
C ASN A 3 -40.63 -30.93 36.11
N ASP A 4 -40.27 -31.96 35.35
CA ASP A 4 -38.96 -32.04 34.65
C ASP A 4 -38.97 -31.16 33.40
N PHE A 5 -40.08 -31.13 32.67
CA PHE A 5 -40.24 -30.27 31.49
C PHE A 5 -40.16 -28.79 31.84
N ASP A 6 -40.80 -28.37 32.95
CA ASP A 6 -40.76 -26.98 33.43
C ASP A 6 -39.39 -26.56 33.97
N ALA A 7 -38.61 -27.49 34.52
CA ALA A 7 -37.23 -27.23 34.91
C ALA A 7 -36.35 -26.97 33.68
N ARG A 8 -36.42 -27.85 32.67
CA ARG A 8 -35.67 -27.69 31.41
C ARG A 8 -36.04 -26.41 30.66
N LEU A 9 -37.32 -26.05 30.62
CA LEU A 9 -37.76 -24.80 29.99
C LEU A 9 -37.22 -23.56 30.71
N ARG A 10 -37.16 -23.57 32.05
CA ARG A 10 -36.57 -22.47 32.82
C ARG A 10 -35.07 -22.33 32.54
N ASP A 11 -34.35 -23.44 32.48
CA ASP A 11 -32.91 -23.43 32.18
C ASP A 11 -32.62 -22.94 30.76
N VAL A 12 -33.41 -23.39 29.76
CA VAL A 12 -33.30 -22.92 28.37
C VAL A 12 -33.60 -21.42 28.28
N ARG A 13 -34.62 -20.92 28.98
CA ARG A 13 -34.96 -19.49 29.00
C ARG A 13 -33.87 -18.65 29.69
N ALA A 14 -33.32 -19.13 30.81
CA ALA A 14 -32.24 -18.44 31.52
C ALA A 14 -30.94 -18.40 30.71
N SER A 15 -30.62 -19.48 29.98
CA SER A 15 -29.50 -19.51 29.03
C SER A 15 -29.73 -18.54 27.86
N ALA A 16 -30.92 -18.57 27.25
CA ALA A 16 -31.29 -17.67 26.15
C ALA A 16 -31.24 -16.18 26.57
N ALA A 17 -31.64 -15.86 27.82
CA ALA A 17 -31.58 -14.50 28.36
C ALA A 17 -30.13 -13.99 28.48
N ARG A 18 -29.21 -14.82 28.99
CA ARG A 18 -27.77 -14.49 29.07
C ARG A 18 -27.14 -14.28 27.70
N HIS A 19 -27.51 -15.11 26.71
CA HIS A 19 -27.01 -14.91 25.35
C HIS A 19 -27.57 -13.65 24.70
N ARG A 20 -28.83 -13.29 24.98
CA ARG A 20 -29.45 -12.07 24.44
C ARG A 20 -28.74 -10.79 24.89
N SER A 21 -28.33 -10.69 26.16
CA SER A 21 -27.58 -9.52 26.63
C SER A 21 -26.19 -9.46 26.00
N ALA A 22 -25.49 -10.59 25.89
CA ALA A 22 -24.19 -10.66 25.21
C ALA A 22 -24.27 -10.24 23.73
N ASP A 23 -25.32 -10.66 23.01
CA ASP A 23 -25.51 -10.27 21.60
C ASP A 23 -25.75 -8.76 21.43
N VAL A 24 -26.53 -8.16 22.33
CA VAL A 24 -26.78 -6.70 22.31
C VAL A 24 -25.46 -5.96 22.54
N VAL A 25 -24.67 -6.39 23.51
CA VAL A 25 -23.36 -5.80 23.79
C VAL A 25 -22.45 -5.93 22.56
N LEU A 26 -22.40 -7.09 21.91
CA LEU A 26 -21.61 -7.28 20.70
C LEU A 26 -22.05 -6.35 19.57
N ILE A 27 -23.35 -6.25 19.30
CA ILE A 27 -23.88 -5.36 18.25
C ILE A 27 -23.52 -3.91 18.54
N VAL A 28 -23.78 -3.44 19.77
CA VAL A 28 -23.48 -2.06 20.18
C VAL A 28 -21.99 -1.78 20.09
N LEU A 29 -21.15 -2.68 20.60
CA LEU A 29 -19.70 -2.54 20.52
C LEU A 29 -19.21 -2.47 19.07
N THR A 30 -19.68 -3.37 18.20
CA THR A 30 -19.29 -3.36 16.78
C THR A 30 -19.70 -2.04 16.11
N LEU A 31 -20.93 -1.55 16.36
CA LEU A 31 -21.37 -0.27 15.80
C LEU A 31 -20.52 0.90 16.29
N LEU A 32 -20.17 0.92 17.59
CA LEU A 32 -19.26 1.93 18.15
C LEU A 32 -17.88 1.84 17.49
N LEU A 33 -17.30 0.65 17.37
CA LEU A 33 -16.01 0.44 16.72
C LEU A 33 -16.05 0.88 15.25
N SER A 34 -17.10 0.54 14.52
CA SER A 34 -17.31 0.99 13.14
C SER A 34 -17.36 2.52 13.02
N ALA A 35 -17.92 3.21 14.01
CA ALA A 35 -17.97 4.67 14.03
C ALA A 35 -16.61 5.33 14.30
N THR A 36 -15.64 4.63 14.92
CA THR A 36 -14.37 5.25 15.33
C THR A 36 -13.41 5.62 14.20
N VAL A 37 -13.71 5.28 12.92
CA VAL A 37 -12.84 5.46 11.73
C VAL A 37 -11.49 4.74 11.82
N LEU A 38 -10.72 4.99 12.87
CA LEU A 38 -9.43 4.42 13.19
C LEU A 38 -9.46 2.89 13.29
N VAL A 39 -10.42 2.30 14.01
CA VAL A 39 -10.46 0.83 14.19
C VAL A 39 -10.70 0.11 12.86
N PRO A 40 -11.72 0.45 12.05
CA PRO A 40 -11.87 -0.13 10.72
C PRO A 40 -10.63 0.10 9.87
N TRP A 41 -10.09 1.32 9.84
CA TRP A 41 -8.90 1.62 9.05
C TRP A 41 -7.70 0.75 9.42
N LEU A 42 -7.39 0.58 10.71
CA LEU A 42 -6.30 -0.28 11.18
C LEU A 42 -6.52 -1.76 10.80
N LEU A 43 -7.75 -2.26 10.94
CA LEU A 43 -8.08 -3.65 10.60
C LEU A 43 -7.92 -3.92 9.11
N GLY A 44 -8.44 -3.05 8.25
CA GLY A 44 -8.33 -3.24 6.81
C GLY A 44 -6.92 -3.00 6.30
N ARG A 45 -6.19 -2.02 6.83
CA ARG A 45 -4.76 -1.83 6.53
C ARG A 45 -3.97 -3.09 6.86
N PHE A 46 -4.16 -3.65 8.05
CA PHE A 46 -3.50 -4.89 8.45
C PHE A 46 -3.82 -6.03 7.46
N LEU A 47 -5.08 -6.18 7.07
CA LEU A 47 -5.54 -7.22 6.14
C LEU A 47 -4.94 -7.07 4.73
N LEU A 48 -4.99 -5.87 4.15
CA LEU A 48 -4.67 -5.63 2.74
C LEU A 48 -3.19 -5.32 2.49
N ARG A 49 -2.50 -4.70 3.45
CA ARG A 49 -1.15 -4.17 3.25
C ARG A 49 -0.09 -4.91 4.06
N ASP A 50 -0.39 -5.18 5.33
CA ASP A 50 0.63 -5.66 6.26
C ASP A 50 0.68 -7.21 6.35
N THR A 51 -0.34 -7.93 5.87
CA THR A 51 -0.45 -9.40 5.99
C THR A 51 -0.56 -10.16 4.66
N LEU A 52 -1.25 -11.31 4.67
CA LEU A 52 -1.26 -12.37 3.64
C LEU A 52 -1.92 -11.97 2.32
N PHE A 53 -2.81 -10.99 2.33
CA PHE A 53 -3.52 -10.56 1.13
C PHE A 53 -2.86 -9.33 0.51
N ARG A 54 -1.55 -9.41 0.22
CA ARG A 54 -0.88 -8.43 -0.64
C ARG A 54 -1.18 -8.80 -2.10
N PRO A 55 -2.15 -8.18 -2.77
CA PRO A 55 -2.20 -8.26 -4.22
C PRO A 55 -0.95 -7.57 -4.75
N GLU A 56 0.03 -8.36 -5.17
CA GLU A 56 1.13 -7.92 -6.00
C GLU A 56 0.57 -7.67 -7.40
N ALA A 57 0.01 -6.47 -7.62
CA ALA A 57 -0.22 -6.02 -8.97
C ALA A 57 1.15 -5.72 -9.58
N SER A 58 1.46 -6.35 -10.73
CA SER A 58 2.74 -6.16 -11.43
C SER A 58 3.02 -4.69 -11.80
N SER A 59 2.00 -3.83 -11.79
CA SER A 59 2.09 -2.41 -12.07
C SER A 59 2.59 -1.56 -10.89
N VAL A 60 2.48 -2.04 -9.65
CA VAL A 60 2.98 -1.34 -8.46
C VAL A 60 4.15 -2.14 -7.88
N PHE A 61 5.35 -1.86 -8.41
CA PHE A 61 6.56 -2.59 -8.07
C PHE A 61 7.25 -2.10 -6.80
N ASP A 62 7.04 -0.84 -6.40
CA ASP A 62 7.59 -0.28 -5.17
C ASP A 62 6.47 -0.02 -4.14
N ILE A 63 6.57 -0.64 -2.98
CA ILE A 63 5.57 -0.55 -1.90
C ILE A 63 5.60 0.82 -1.21
N ALA A 64 6.73 1.55 -1.26
CA ALA A 64 6.85 2.85 -0.61
C ALA A 64 5.92 3.92 -1.24
N ILE A 65 5.43 3.70 -2.46
CA ILE A 65 4.40 4.58 -3.06
C ILE A 65 3.05 4.47 -2.34
N ARG A 66 2.77 3.34 -1.70
CA ARG A 66 1.53 3.10 -0.96
C ARG A 66 1.60 3.87 0.36
N LYS A 67 1.40 5.19 0.35
CA LYS A 67 1.47 6.01 1.56
C LYS A 67 0.24 5.82 2.48
N ASN A 68 0.36 6.25 3.73
CA ASN A 68 -0.73 6.24 4.73
C ASN A 68 -1.75 7.33 4.36
N GLY A 69 -2.68 7.03 3.46
CA GLY A 69 -3.72 7.97 3.04
C GLY A 69 -4.25 7.70 1.64
N THR A 70 -3.39 7.23 0.73
CA THR A 70 -3.81 6.93 -0.65
C THR A 70 -4.84 5.80 -0.71
N TYR A 71 -4.70 4.81 0.18
CA TYR A 71 -5.60 3.64 0.27
C TYR A 71 -6.61 3.77 1.41
N PHE A 72 -6.86 4.98 1.92
CA PHE A 72 -7.65 5.14 3.15
C PHE A 72 -9.06 4.57 3.02
N LEU A 73 -9.77 4.83 1.91
CA LEU A 73 -11.15 4.35 1.73
C LEU A 73 -11.19 2.84 1.51
N SER A 74 -10.25 2.28 0.75
CA SER A 74 -10.14 0.84 0.53
C SER A 74 -9.80 0.09 1.83
N ASP A 75 -8.83 0.59 2.61
CA ASP A 75 -8.49 0.08 3.95
C ASP A 75 -9.69 0.19 4.91
N TRP A 76 -10.34 1.36 4.98
CA TRP A 76 -11.47 1.57 5.90
C TRP A 76 -12.67 0.66 5.59
N THR A 77 -13.03 0.52 4.31
CA THR A 77 -14.12 -0.38 3.87
C THR A 77 -13.80 -1.85 4.11
N ALA A 78 -12.55 -2.29 3.90
CA ALA A 78 -12.12 -3.63 4.28
C ALA A 78 -12.26 -3.89 5.77
N GLY A 79 -11.89 -2.94 6.62
CA GLY A 79 -12.08 -3.06 8.07
C GLY A 79 -13.54 -3.19 8.48
N LEU A 80 -14.44 -2.44 7.84
CA LEU A 80 -15.89 -2.59 8.05
C LEU A 80 -16.38 -3.98 7.63
N ALA A 81 -15.91 -4.49 6.48
CA ALA A 81 -16.23 -5.84 6.03
C ALA A 81 -15.85 -6.88 7.09
N VAL A 82 -14.63 -6.78 7.64
CA VAL A 82 -14.14 -7.65 8.69
C VAL A 82 -15.03 -7.60 9.94
N LEU A 83 -15.28 -6.40 10.48
CA LEU A 83 -16.12 -6.23 11.67
C LEU A 83 -17.52 -6.83 11.50
N PHE A 84 -18.13 -6.61 10.34
CA PHE A 84 -19.49 -7.07 10.04
C PHE A 84 -19.52 -8.59 9.84
N VAL A 85 -18.52 -9.15 9.17
CA VAL A 85 -18.39 -10.62 9.02
C VAL A 85 -18.21 -11.28 10.38
N PHE A 86 -17.31 -10.77 11.23
CA PHE A 86 -17.09 -11.32 12.57
C PHE A 86 -18.34 -11.24 13.44
N LEU A 87 -19.05 -10.10 13.43
CA LEU A 87 -20.32 -9.96 14.14
C LEU A 87 -21.37 -10.94 13.61
N GLY A 88 -21.50 -11.02 12.29
CA GLY A 88 -22.43 -11.93 11.62
C GLY A 88 -22.19 -13.39 11.99
N LEU A 89 -20.94 -13.85 11.92
CA LEU A 89 -20.52 -15.18 12.34
C LEU A 89 -20.83 -15.42 13.83
N ALA A 90 -20.49 -14.47 14.71
CA ALA A 90 -20.74 -14.60 16.14
C ALA A 90 -22.24 -14.74 16.48
N LEU A 91 -23.11 -14.08 15.72
CA LEU A 91 -24.57 -14.19 15.90
C LEU A 91 -25.13 -15.50 15.35
N VAL A 92 -24.66 -15.95 14.18
CA VAL A 92 -25.18 -17.14 13.48
C VAL A 92 -24.67 -18.46 14.07
N LEU A 93 -23.41 -18.52 14.52
CA LEU A 93 -22.78 -19.76 15.01
C LEU A 93 -23.22 -20.17 16.43
N ARG A 94 -23.92 -19.29 17.16
CA ARG A 94 -24.45 -19.59 18.50
C ARG A 94 -25.81 -20.29 18.44
N PRO A 95 -26.24 -21.05 19.47
CA PRO A 95 -27.52 -21.77 19.48
C PRO A 95 -28.75 -20.89 19.15
N TRP A 96 -29.63 -21.40 18.29
CA TRP A 96 -30.73 -20.64 17.67
C TRP A 96 -31.99 -20.57 18.53
N SER A 97 -32.08 -21.39 19.58
CA SER A 97 -33.27 -21.49 20.43
C SER A 97 -33.65 -20.13 21.01
N LEU A 98 -34.87 -19.66 20.67
CA LEU A 98 -35.43 -18.37 21.09
C LEU A 98 -34.66 -17.11 20.63
N ARG A 99 -33.80 -17.23 19.59
CA ARG A 99 -32.93 -16.16 19.06
C ARG A 99 -33.07 -15.90 17.55
N ILE A 100 -34.14 -16.38 16.91
CA ILE A 100 -34.35 -16.29 15.45
C ILE A 100 -34.11 -14.87 14.91
N GLY A 101 -34.64 -13.83 15.56
CA GLY A 101 -34.42 -12.44 15.13
C GLY A 101 -32.93 -12.04 15.09
N ARG A 102 -32.11 -12.49 16.06
CA ARG A 102 -30.67 -12.20 16.07
C ARG A 102 -29.91 -12.95 15.00
N VAL A 103 -30.35 -14.18 14.68
CA VAL A 103 -29.78 -14.97 13.59
C VAL A 103 -30.04 -14.29 12.24
N VAL A 104 -31.25 -13.76 12.02
CA VAL A 104 -31.58 -12.96 10.81
C VAL A 104 -30.67 -11.74 10.69
N PHE A 105 -30.46 -10.99 11.78
CA PHE A 105 -29.50 -9.88 11.77
C PHE A 105 -28.06 -10.37 11.51
N GLY A 106 -27.67 -11.52 12.05
CA GLY A 106 -26.36 -12.12 11.77
C GLY A 106 -26.14 -12.38 10.28
N PHE A 107 -27.11 -12.99 9.59
CA PHE A 107 -27.06 -13.16 8.14
C PHE A 107 -27.04 -11.82 7.38
N LEU A 108 -27.79 -10.82 7.85
CA LEU A 108 -27.74 -9.48 7.26
C LEU A 108 -26.34 -8.87 7.38
N PHE A 109 -25.69 -8.96 8.55
CA PHE A 109 -24.32 -8.47 8.74
C PHE A 109 -23.31 -9.22 7.86
N LEU A 110 -23.46 -10.54 7.71
CA LEU A 110 -22.65 -11.33 6.76
C LEU A 110 -22.84 -10.84 5.32
N ALA A 111 -24.08 -10.65 4.89
CA ALA A 111 -24.41 -10.21 3.54
C ALA A 111 -23.85 -8.81 3.25
N VAL A 112 -23.97 -7.87 4.19
CA VAL A 112 -23.41 -6.52 4.04
C VAL A 112 -21.88 -6.54 4.09
N GLY A 113 -21.29 -7.25 5.05
CA GLY A 113 -19.83 -7.32 5.20
C GLY A 113 -19.15 -7.96 3.99
N ALA A 114 -19.54 -9.19 3.66
CA ALA A 114 -18.92 -9.95 2.58
C ALA A 114 -19.45 -9.59 1.20
N GLY A 115 -20.74 -9.27 1.06
CA GLY A 115 -21.39 -9.03 -0.24
C GLY A 115 -21.39 -7.57 -0.70
N VAL A 116 -21.18 -6.60 0.21
CA VAL A 116 -21.14 -5.18 -0.14
C VAL A 116 -19.76 -4.59 0.14
N PHE A 117 -19.32 -4.58 1.41
CA PHE A 117 -18.07 -3.92 1.77
C PHE A 117 -16.82 -4.59 1.18
N GLY A 118 -16.80 -5.92 1.11
CA GLY A 118 -15.71 -6.66 0.45
C GLY A 118 -15.50 -6.25 -1.02
N PRO A 119 -16.52 -6.37 -1.89
CA PRO A 119 -16.42 -5.95 -3.29
C PRO A 119 -16.11 -4.46 -3.47
N VAL A 120 -16.72 -3.59 -2.66
CA VAL A 120 -16.44 -2.14 -2.71
C VAL A 120 -14.98 -1.86 -2.36
N SER A 121 -14.45 -2.48 -1.30
CA SER A 121 -13.04 -2.34 -0.92
C SER A 121 -12.11 -2.81 -2.04
N SER A 122 -12.40 -3.97 -2.65
CA SER A 122 -11.62 -4.48 -3.77
C SER A 122 -11.63 -3.56 -4.99
N HIS A 123 -12.78 -2.95 -5.29
CA HIS A 123 -12.90 -1.99 -6.39
C HIS A 123 -12.09 -0.72 -6.09
N LEU A 124 -12.25 -0.13 -4.90
CA LEU A 124 -11.49 1.04 -4.49
C LEU A 124 -9.98 0.77 -4.50
N TRP A 125 -9.56 -0.39 -4.02
CA TRP A 125 -8.16 -0.81 -4.08
C TRP A 125 -7.62 -0.82 -5.51
N SER A 126 -8.37 -1.36 -6.47
CA SER A 126 -7.91 -1.38 -7.87
C SER A 126 -7.75 0.02 -8.46
N LEU A 127 -8.64 0.97 -8.10
CA LEU A 127 -8.52 2.36 -8.52
C LEU A 127 -7.28 3.02 -7.91
N ASP A 128 -7.06 2.81 -6.61
CA ASP A 128 -5.90 3.34 -5.90
C ASP A 128 -4.57 2.75 -6.43
N GLU A 129 -4.57 1.47 -6.84
CA GLU A 129 -3.43 0.83 -7.51
C GLU A 129 -3.12 1.44 -8.87
N HIS A 130 -4.14 1.76 -9.68
CA HIS A 130 -3.94 2.44 -10.96
C HIS A 130 -3.33 3.83 -10.77
N VAL A 131 -3.83 4.60 -9.80
CA VAL A 131 -3.26 5.93 -9.46
C VAL A 131 -1.84 5.79 -8.94
N SER A 132 -1.56 4.79 -8.13
CA SER A 132 -0.21 4.55 -7.58
C SER A 132 0.77 4.11 -8.67
N ALA A 133 0.35 3.26 -9.60
CA ALA A 133 1.15 2.86 -10.75
C ALA A 133 1.47 4.05 -11.67
N ASP A 134 0.50 4.95 -11.89
CA ASP A 134 0.73 6.18 -12.63
C ASP A 134 1.73 7.10 -11.90
N ARG A 135 1.60 7.24 -10.58
CA ARG A 135 2.57 8.01 -9.78
C ARG A 135 3.98 7.43 -9.80
N LEU A 136 4.13 6.11 -9.76
CA LEU A 136 5.44 5.47 -9.91
C LEU A 136 6.14 5.86 -11.21
N ARG A 137 5.39 6.22 -12.26
CA ARG A 137 5.92 6.64 -13.55
C ARG A 137 6.10 8.14 -13.67
N THR A 138 5.23 8.93 -13.04
CA THR A 138 5.12 10.37 -13.26
C THR A 138 5.71 11.22 -12.13
N THR A 139 6.04 10.63 -10.99
CA THR A 139 6.58 11.35 -9.84
C THR A 139 8.02 10.96 -9.54
N ALA A 140 8.72 11.89 -8.90
CA ALA A 140 10.09 11.75 -8.51
C ALA A 140 10.30 10.62 -7.50
N TYR A 141 11.33 9.79 -7.70
CA TYR A 141 11.82 8.91 -6.66
C TYR A 141 12.35 9.76 -5.49
N PRO A 142 12.00 9.44 -4.23
CA PRO A 142 12.42 10.22 -3.06
C PRO A 142 13.90 9.97 -2.70
N TRP A 143 14.82 10.53 -3.50
CA TRP A 143 16.26 10.30 -3.37
C TRP A 143 16.85 10.85 -2.07
N SER A 144 16.40 12.03 -1.67
CA SER A 144 16.86 12.79 -0.50
C SER A 144 16.73 12.06 0.83
N ASP A 145 15.85 11.05 0.92
CA ASP A 145 15.64 10.25 2.13
C ASP A 145 16.69 9.14 2.32
N THR A 146 17.52 8.83 1.31
CA THR A 146 18.36 7.61 1.33
C THR A 146 19.83 7.81 1.02
N LYS A 147 20.24 8.89 0.34
CA LYS A 147 21.61 9.04 -0.19
C LYS A 147 22.11 10.48 -0.12
N TYR A 148 23.44 10.63 -0.06
CA TYR A 148 24.11 11.91 -0.30
C TYR A 148 24.00 12.28 -1.78
N GLU A 149 23.07 13.17 -2.05
CA GLU A 149 22.81 13.78 -3.34
C GLU A 149 23.66 15.02 -3.55
N CYS A 150 24.11 15.20 -4.78
CA CYS A 150 24.89 16.36 -5.17
C CYS A 150 24.12 17.30 -6.10
N ASP A 151 23.50 16.72 -7.13
CA ASP A 151 22.75 17.42 -8.16
C ASP A 151 21.65 16.51 -8.72
N GLU A 152 20.57 17.12 -9.17
CA GLU A 152 19.40 16.43 -9.71
C GLU A 152 18.93 17.09 -11.00
N GLN A 153 18.51 16.27 -11.95
CA GLN A 153 17.86 16.77 -13.16
C GLN A 153 16.71 15.88 -13.56
N GLU A 154 15.61 16.53 -13.91
CA GLU A 154 14.38 15.87 -14.34
C GLU A 154 14.01 16.27 -15.77
N ALA A 155 13.38 15.34 -16.48
CA ALA A 155 12.77 15.58 -17.78
C ALA A 155 11.58 14.65 -18.01
N MET A 156 10.50 15.14 -18.61
CA MET A 156 9.38 14.31 -19.04
C MET A 156 9.62 13.77 -20.44
N PHE A 157 9.58 12.45 -20.61
CA PHE A 157 9.73 11.79 -21.91
C PHE A 157 8.65 10.73 -22.12
N SER A 158 7.85 10.90 -23.17
CA SER A 158 6.73 10.00 -23.51
C SER A 158 5.71 9.80 -22.37
N GLY A 159 5.54 10.82 -21.52
CA GLY A 159 4.65 10.77 -20.36
C GLY A 159 5.23 10.11 -19.11
N ASP A 160 6.47 9.60 -19.17
CA ASP A 160 7.22 9.12 -18.02
C ASP A 160 8.16 10.22 -17.52
N LEU A 161 8.29 10.35 -16.20
CA LEU A 161 9.32 11.18 -15.59
C LEU A 161 10.66 10.46 -15.69
N TRP A 162 11.68 11.17 -16.14
CA TRP A 162 13.05 10.70 -16.12
C TRP A 162 13.83 11.57 -15.20
N GLN A 163 14.64 10.94 -14.37
CA GLN A 163 15.43 11.63 -13.38
C GLN A 163 16.83 11.07 -13.41
N ALA A 164 17.79 11.94 -13.17
CA ALA A 164 19.13 11.48 -12.91
C ALA A 164 19.70 12.26 -11.74
N HIS A 165 20.30 11.50 -10.84
CA HIS A 165 20.85 11.97 -9.58
C HIS A 165 22.34 11.71 -9.60
N THR A 166 23.12 12.73 -9.26
CA THR A 166 24.53 12.53 -8.93
C THR A 166 24.63 12.30 -7.44
N ALA A 167 25.45 11.33 -7.07
CA ALA A 167 25.61 10.94 -5.69
C ALA A 167 27.08 10.66 -5.38
N ARG A 168 27.37 10.67 -4.08
CA ARG A 168 28.67 10.29 -3.54
C ARG A 168 28.63 8.87 -3.00
N THR A 169 29.68 8.11 -3.23
CA THR A 169 29.94 6.82 -2.58
C THR A 169 30.40 7.06 -1.14
N GLU A 170 29.78 6.36 -0.20
CA GLU A 170 30.07 6.51 1.22
C GLU A 170 31.53 6.14 1.52
N GLY A 171 32.23 6.97 2.29
CA GLY A 171 33.63 6.74 2.69
C GLY A 171 34.71 7.25 1.71
N LEU A 172 34.35 7.83 0.57
CA LEU A 172 35.31 8.47 -0.36
C LEU A 172 35.31 9.99 -0.17
N ASP A 173 36.45 10.61 0.14
CA ASP A 173 36.59 12.08 0.39
C ASP A 173 36.65 12.97 -0.86
N GLY A 174 36.07 12.54 -1.97
CA GLY A 174 36.14 13.27 -3.24
C GLY A 174 34.80 13.34 -3.96
N GLY A 175 34.14 14.49 -3.87
CA GLY A 175 33.06 14.92 -4.78
C GLY A 175 31.95 13.90 -5.06
N CYS A 176 31.23 14.14 -6.14
CA CYS A 176 30.16 13.30 -6.64
C CYS A 176 30.78 12.38 -7.67
N ASP A 177 30.79 11.09 -7.38
CA ASP A 177 31.56 10.09 -8.12
C ASP A 177 30.67 9.11 -8.88
N ARG A 178 29.35 9.18 -8.72
CA ARG A 178 28.39 8.34 -9.43
C ARG A 178 27.18 9.13 -9.90
N ILE A 179 26.63 8.69 -11.03
CA ILE A 179 25.33 9.10 -11.56
C ILE A 179 24.39 7.89 -11.50
N VAL A 180 23.15 8.09 -11.09
CA VAL A 180 22.09 7.06 -11.12
C VAL A 180 20.88 7.63 -11.84
N VAL A 181 20.27 6.84 -12.71
CA VAL A 181 19.16 7.25 -13.56
C VAL A 181 17.93 6.44 -13.23
N TYR A 182 16.81 7.14 -13.11
CA TYR A 182 15.49 6.61 -12.80
C TYR A 182 14.49 6.96 -13.89
N LYS A 183 13.54 6.04 -14.08
CA LYS A 183 12.32 6.24 -14.84
C LYS A 183 11.16 6.23 -13.84
N GLY A 184 10.72 7.40 -13.44
CA GLY A 184 9.89 7.59 -12.26
C GLY A 184 10.60 6.98 -11.06
N TRP A 185 10.08 5.88 -10.54
CA TRP A 185 10.67 5.14 -9.41
C TRP A 185 11.49 3.91 -9.82
N GLU A 186 11.50 3.56 -11.11
CA GLU A 186 12.23 2.39 -11.61
C GLU A 186 13.71 2.73 -11.83
N PRO A 187 14.66 2.02 -11.17
CA PRO A 187 16.08 2.22 -11.43
C PRO A 187 16.43 1.67 -12.81
N VAL A 188 16.94 2.56 -13.69
CA VAL A 188 17.30 2.18 -15.06
C VAL A 188 18.79 1.87 -15.18
N GLY A 189 19.63 2.59 -14.44
CA GLY A 189 21.06 2.42 -14.55
C GLY A 189 21.86 3.38 -13.70
N TRP A 190 23.17 3.21 -13.77
CA TRP A 190 24.12 4.08 -13.10
C TRP A 190 25.47 4.07 -13.82
N ALA A 191 26.30 5.07 -13.59
CA ALA A 191 27.67 5.12 -14.08
C ALA A 191 28.60 5.74 -13.03
N GLN A 192 29.87 5.34 -13.06
CA GLN A 192 30.91 6.01 -12.26
C GLN A 192 31.46 7.21 -13.05
N LEU A 193 31.71 8.29 -12.34
CA LEU A 193 32.29 9.51 -12.87
C LEU A 193 33.81 9.53 -12.66
N PRO A 194 34.57 10.16 -13.57
CA PRO A 194 36.01 10.30 -13.39
C PRO A 194 36.35 11.06 -12.10
N HIS A 195 37.31 10.56 -11.33
CA HIS A 195 37.76 11.21 -10.10
C HIS A 195 38.19 12.67 -10.33
N GLY A 196 37.74 13.57 -9.45
CA GLY A 196 38.13 14.98 -9.46
C GLY A 196 37.39 15.88 -10.46
N LYS A 197 36.42 15.35 -11.22
CA LYS A 197 35.50 16.14 -12.03
C LYS A 197 34.25 16.45 -11.21
N THR A 198 34.01 17.72 -10.91
CA THR A 198 32.70 18.20 -10.46
C THR A 198 31.80 18.30 -11.69
N GLU A 199 30.67 17.58 -11.66
CA GLU A 199 29.62 17.78 -12.64
C GLU A 199 29.00 19.17 -12.50
N SER A 200 28.49 19.70 -13.59
CA SER A 200 27.88 21.02 -13.65
C SER A 200 26.53 21.05 -14.34
N SER A 201 26.25 20.06 -15.20
CA SER A 201 24.94 19.88 -15.80
C SER A 201 24.73 18.47 -16.34
N LEU A 202 23.55 17.96 -16.07
CA LEU A 202 23.03 16.72 -16.62
C LEU A 202 21.99 17.05 -17.69
N VAL A 203 22.04 16.38 -18.85
CA VAL A 203 21.09 16.60 -19.94
C VAL A 203 20.48 15.27 -20.37
N ILE A 204 19.16 15.17 -20.26
CA ILE A 204 18.37 14.06 -20.80
C ILE A 204 17.82 14.50 -22.16
N GLN A 205 18.22 13.81 -23.23
CA GLN A 205 17.78 14.12 -24.59
C GLN A 205 16.52 13.35 -25.00
N ASN A 206 15.78 13.89 -25.97
CA ASN A 206 14.54 13.31 -26.53
C ASN A 206 14.71 11.93 -27.21
N ASN A 207 15.93 11.42 -27.39
CA ASN A 207 16.18 10.07 -27.92
C ASN A 207 16.49 9.06 -26.80
N GLY A 208 16.32 9.45 -25.54
CA GLY A 208 16.67 8.65 -24.38
C GLY A 208 18.18 8.49 -24.17
N LEU A 209 18.97 9.45 -24.65
CA LEU A 209 20.39 9.56 -24.32
C LEU A 209 20.54 10.46 -23.10
N VAL A 210 21.22 9.94 -22.07
CA VAL A 210 21.68 10.75 -20.94
C VAL A 210 23.09 11.21 -21.24
N GLN A 211 23.35 12.51 -21.11
CA GLN A 211 24.67 13.10 -21.22
C GLN A 211 25.04 13.82 -19.93
N VAL A 212 26.22 13.50 -19.42
CA VAL A 212 26.84 14.22 -18.32
C VAL A 212 27.83 15.20 -18.90
N LYS A 213 27.80 16.46 -18.48
CA LYS A 213 28.71 17.49 -18.97
C LYS A 213 29.53 18.12 -17.84
N ASP A 214 30.75 18.53 -18.15
CA ASP A 214 31.57 19.35 -17.26
C ASP A 214 31.20 20.83 -17.34
N ASP A 215 31.76 21.67 -16.46
CA ASP A 215 31.54 23.13 -16.40
C ASP A 215 31.72 23.85 -17.75
N ASN A 216 32.47 23.26 -18.69
CA ASN A 216 32.71 23.82 -20.02
C ASN A 216 31.72 23.31 -21.07
N GLY A 217 30.72 22.51 -20.66
CA GLY A 217 29.75 21.89 -21.55
C GLY A 217 30.26 20.68 -22.32
N HIS A 218 31.46 20.17 -22.00
CA HIS A 218 32.00 18.96 -22.65
C HIS A 218 31.35 17.71 -22.08
N VAL A 219 30.96 16.78 -22.96
CA VAL A 219 30.36 15.50 -22.56
C VAL A 219 31.43 14.62 -21.90
N ILE A 220 31.27 14.36 -20.60
CA ILE A 220 32.11 13.47 -19.80
C ILE A 220 31.75 12.01 -20.11
N THR A 221 30.45 11.71 -20.09
CA THR A 221 29.92 10.39 -20.42
C THR A 221 28.54 10.52 -21.04
N SER A 222 28.17 9.54 -21.85
CA SER A 222 26.83 9.43 -22.40
C SER A 222 26.42 7.98 -22.51
N PHE A 223 25.18 7.69 -22.20
CA PHE A 223 24.64 6.34 -22.33
C PHE A 223 23.17 6.38 -22.70
N ALA A 224 22.76 5.36 -23.46
CA ALA A 224 21.36 5.20 -23.82
C ALA A 224 20.63 4.58 -22.63
N ILE A 225 19.47 5.13 -22.29
CA ILE A 225 18.57 4.67 -21.25
C ILE A 225 18.28 3.15 -21.35
N TRP A 226 18.15 2.60 -22.56
CA TRP A 226 17.84 1.18 -22.81
C TRP A 226 19.05 0.24 -22.70
N LYS A 227 20.25 0.80 -22.56
CA LYS A 227 21.51 0.08 -22.33
C LYS A 227 22.28 0.91 -21.31
N PRO A 228 21.94 0.78 -20.01
CA PRO A 228 22.76 1.41 -18.98
C PRO A 228 24.22 1.00 -19.22
N PRO A 229 25.19 1.92 -18.99
CA PRO A 229 26.58 1.60 -19.23
C PRO A 229 26.91 0.43 -18.31
N ILE A 230 27.13 -0.73 -18.92
CA ILE A 230 27.67 -1.90 -18.24
C ILE A 230 29.02 -1.41 -17.71
N GLN A 231 29.22 -1.49 -16.40
CA GLN A 231 30.48 -1.12 -15.79
C GLN A 231 31.62 -1.75 -16.59
N GLY A 232 32.54 -0.89 -17.05
CA GLY A 232 33.90 -1.34 -17.30
C GLY A 232 34.39 -1.94 -15.99
N ALA A 233 34.80 -3.20 -16.06
CA ALA A 233 35.38 -3.96 -14.97
C ALA A 233 36.30 -3.09 -14.12
N SER A 234 36.08 -3.06 -12.81
CA SER A 234 37.17 -2.77 -11.88
C SER A 234 38.31 -3.74 -12.22
N GLY A 235 39.48 -3.19 -12.51
CA GLY A 235 40.74 -3.95 -12.48
C GLY A 235 40.97 -4.57 -11.11
#